data_AF-A0A0B2PY86-F1
#
_entry.id   AF-A0A0B2PY86-F1
#
_cell.length_a   1.000
_cell.length_b   1.000
_cell.length_c   1.000
_cell.angle_alpha   90.00
_cell.angle_beta   90.00
_cell.angle_gamma   90.00
#
_symmetry.space_group_name_H-M   'P 1'
#
loop_
_entity.id
_entity.type
_entity.pdbx_description
1 polymer ?
#
loop_
_entity_poly.entity_id
_entity_poly.type
_entity_poly.pdbx_seq_one_letter_code
_entity_poly.pdbx_strand_id
1 'polypeptide(L)'
;GWEWDFIWRRPLFDNEIATIVSFLRDVEGKIIQQHRSDVWVWKANPSGNYSGQSAYHMLRGETTEGSQNECFEELWKIKIPRKISVFVWRLLRDRLLTRTNLQRRQVQINDLSCPFYKSMEEDSAHLFIHCNKIQPIWWESLSWLNIQGVFP
;
A
#
# COMPACT_ATOMS: atom_id res chain seq x y z
N GLY A 1 -17.93 -18.87 43.04
CA GLY A 1 -17.17 -18.78 41.78
C GLY A 1 -16.61 -17.39 41.66
N TRP A 2 -15.74 -17.14 40.69
CA TRP A 2 -15.37 -15.77 40.32
C TRP A 2 -16.54 -15.13 39.56
N GLU A 3 -16.87 -13.88 39.89
CA GLU A 3 -17.88 -13.08 39.18
C GLU A 3 -17.17 -11.84 38.62
N TRP A 4 -17.46 -11.53 37.35
CA TRP A 4 -16.91 -10.35 36.71
C TRP A 4 -17.73 -9.12 37.12
N ASP A 5 -17.09 -8.13 37.75
CA ASP A 5 -17.69 -6.83 38.05
C ASP A 5 -17.10 -5.75 37.11
N PHE A 6 -17.85 -5.43 36.04
CA PHE A 6 -17.42 -4.47 35.03
C PHE A 6 -17.94 -3.06 35.34
N ILE A 7 -17.04 -2.17 35.73
CA ILE A 7 -17.35 -0.76 35.99
C ILE A 7 -16.86 0.10 34.82
N TRP A 8 -17.80 0.64 34.05
CA TRP A 8 -17.50 1.50 32.90
C TRP A 8 -17.26 2.96 33.33
N ARG A 9 -16.26 3.63 32.73
CA ARG A 9 -15.94 5.03 33.04
C ARG A 9 -17.03 6.02 32.59
N ARG A 10 -17.85 5.65 31.60
CA ARG A 10 -18.94 6.46 31.03
C ARG A 10 -20.03 5.56 30.44
N PRO A 11 -21.23 6.10 30.14
CA PRO A 11 -22.23 5.39 29.34
C PRO A 11 -21.67 4.99 27.98
N LEU A 12 -22.15 3.85 27.48
CA LEU A 12 -21.76 3.28 26.20
C LEU A 12 -22.48 3.99 25.06
N PHE A 13 -21.79 4.21 23.96
CA PHE A 13 -22.40 4.67 22.72
C PHE A 13 -22.95 3.49 21.90
N ASP A 14 -23.93 3.74 21.05
CA ASP A 14 -24.58 2.70 20.23
C ASP A 14 -23.58 1.93 19.35
N ASN A 15 -22.54 2.61 18.84
CA ASN A 15 -21.49 1.99 18.03
C ASN A 15 -20.54 1.09 18.83
N GLU A 16 -20.53 1.18 20.16
CA GLU A 16 -19.68 0.38 21.05
C GLU A 16 -20.38 -0.91 21.53
N ILE A 17 -21.72 -0.97 21.44
CA ILE A 17 -22.53 -2.08 21.94
C ILE A 17 -22.10 -3.42 21.33
N ALA A 18 -21.90 -3.47 20.00
CA ALA A 18 -21.50 -4.69 19.32
C ALA A 18 -20.13 -5.22 19.81
N THR A 19 -19.18 -4.31 20.00
CA THR A 19 -17.84 -4.65 20.53
C THR A 19 -17.95 -5.18 21.96
N ILE A 20 -18.78 -4.58 22.80
CA ILE A 20 -18.94 -5.02 24.19
C ILE A 20 -19.64 -6.36 24.29
N VAL A 21 -20.67 -6.61 23.48
CA VAL A 21 -21.31 -7.94 23.41
C VAL A 21 -20.28 -9.00 23.01
N SER A 22 -19.42 -8.72 22.03
CA SER A 22 -18.34 -9.64 21.67
C SER A 22 -17.34 -9.86 22.80
N PHE A 23 -16.97 -8.80 23.51
CA PHE A 23 -16.06 -8.87 24.66
C PHE A 23 -16.65 -9.72 25.78
N LEU A 24 -17.88 -9.45 26.20
CA LEU A 24 -18.54 -10.20 27.28
C LEU A 24 -18.61 -11.69 26.96
N ARG A 25 -18.92 -12.05 25.71
CA ARG A 25 -18.90 -13.44 25.24
C ARG A 25 -17.49 -14.07 25.30
N ASP A 26 -16.44 -13.29 25.03
CA ASP A 26 -15.06 -13.78 25.09
C ASP A 26 -14.58 -14.05 26.52
N VAL A 27 -15.12 -13.32 27.51
CA VAL A 27 -14.79 -13.50 28.93
C VAL A 27 -15.70 -14.52 29.62
N GLU A 28 -16.92 -14.71 29.09
CA GLU A 28 -17.87 -15.70 29.59
C GLU A 28 -17.27 -17.11 29.57
N GLY A 29 -17.32 -17.79 30.71
CA GLY A 29 -16.78 -19.15 30.87
C GLY A 29 -15.24 -19.24 31.00
N LYS A 30 -14.51 -18.11 31.06
CA LYS A 30 -13.06 -18.12 31.37
C LYS A 30 -12.83 -18.26 32.88
N ILE A 31 -12.08 -19.29 33.25
CA ILE A 31 -11.64 -19.51 34.63
C ILE A 31 -10.31 -18.79 34.86
N ILE A 32 -10.28 -17.86 35.81
CA ILE A 32 -9.07 -17.12 36.18
C ILE A 32 -8.10 -18.06 36.94
N GLN A 33 -6.87 -18.13 36.46
CA GLN A 33 -5.80 -18.90 37.10
C GLN A 33 -5.08 -18.04 38.15
N GLN A 34 -5.54 -18.06 39.40
CA GLN A 34 -5.02 -17.23 40.50
C GLN A 34 -3.50 -17.33 40.72
N HIS A 35 -2.87 -18.44 40.35
CA HIS A 35 -1.46 -18.73 40.60
C HIS A 35 -0.56 -18.43 39.40
N ARG A 36 -1.09 -17.82 38.34
CA ARG A 36 -0.36 -17.53 37.11
C ARG A 36 -0.42 -16.04 36.83
N SER A 37 0.73 -15.44 36.56
CA SER A 37 0.79 -14.04 36.10
C SER A 37 0.23 -13.90 34.69
N ASP A 38 -0.42 -12.77 34.43
CA ASP A 38 -0.91 -12.42 33.10
C ASP A 38 0.23 -12.24 32.11
N VAL A 39 0.00 -12.67 30.87
CA VAL A 39 0.94 -12.54 29.76
C VAL A 39 0.23 -12.02 28.52
N TRP A 40 0.90 -11.13 27.79
CA TRP A 40 0.44 -10.68 26.48
C TRP A 40 0.65 -11.79 25.44
N VAL A 41 -0.40 -12.13 24.71
CA VAL A 41 -0.36 -13.15 23.64
C VAL A 41 -0.76 -12.52 22.31
N TRP A 42 0.13 -12.62 21.33
CA TRP A 42 -0.11 -12.18 19.97
C TRP A 42 -0.94 -13.22 19.19
N LYS A 43 -2.23 -12.95 19.00
CA LYS A 43 -3.17 -13.87 18.32
C LYS A 43 -2.82 -14.14 16.86
N ALA A 44 -2.07 -13.26 16.19
CA ALA A 44 -1.72 -13.40 14.77
C ALA A 44 -0.50 -14.32 14.53
N ASN A 45 0.03 -14.97 15.57
CA ASN A 45 1.07 -15.98 15.42
C ASN A 45 0.76 -17.17 16.35
N PRO A 46 0.76 -18.43 15.86
CA PRO A 46 0.51 -19.61 16.69
C PRO A 46 1.44 -19.75 17.90
N SER A 47 2.67 -19.20 17.82
CA SER A 47 3.60 -19.17 18.96
C SER A 47 3.17 -18.22 20.09
N GLY A 48 2.20 -17.34 19.84
CA GLY A 48 1.78 -16.28 20.76
C GLY A 48 2.75 -15.11 20.85
N ASN A 49 3.87 -15.15 20.12
CA ASN A 49 4.90 -14.11 20.16
C ASN A 49 4.66 -13.02 19.11
N TYR A 50 4.79 -11.77 19.54
CA TYR A 50 4.75 -10.62 18.65
C TYR A 50 6.04 -10.53 17.83
N SER A 51 5.90 -10.19 16.55
CA SER A 51 7.01 -9.68 15.75
C SER A 51 6.49 -8.64 14.77
N GLY A 52 7.35 -7.70 14.36
CA GLY A 52 6.99 -6.73 13.31
C GLY A 52 6.56 -7.43 12.02
N GLN A 53 7.13 -8.59 11.73
CA GLN A 53 6.76 -9.43 10.59
C GLN A 53 5.33 -9.97 10.72
N SER A 54 4.96 -10.58 11.85
CA SER A 54 3.60 -11.13 12.02
C SER A 54 2.54 -10.04 12.04
N ALA A 55 2.85 -8.88 12.62
CA ALA A 55 2.01 -7.69 12.53
C ALA A 55 1.87 -7.18 11.10
N TYR A 56 2.97 -7.08 10.36
CA TYR A 56 2.93 -6.66 8.95
C TYR A 56 2.07 -7.59 8.10
N HIS A 57 2.25 -8.92 8.23
CA HIS A 57 1.42 -9.89 7.49
C HIS A 57 -0.06 -9.80 7.85
N MET A 58 -0.39 -9.64 9.13
CA MET A 58 -1.77 -9.44 9.58
C MET A 58 -2.39 -8.18 8.97
N LEU A 59 -1.65 -7.06 8.95
CA LEU A 59 -2.11 -5.79 8.41
C LEU A 59 -2.19 -5.78 6.88
N ARG A 60 -1.31 -6.52 6.21
CA ARG A 60 -1.33 -6.66 4.74
C ARG A 60 -2.57 -7.41 4.26
N GLY A 61 -3.12 -8.31 5.08
CA GLY A 61 -4.21 -9.22 4.70
C GLY A 61 -3.77 -10.24 3.65
N GLU A 62 -4.71 -11.08 3.19
CA GLU A 62 -4.55 -11.97 2.02
C GLU A 62 -4.61 -11.17 0.70
N THR A 63 -3.90 -10.05 0.59
CA THR A 63 -3.73 -9.40 -0.71
C THR A 63 -2.84 -10.30 -1.55
N THR A 64 -3.48 -11.03 -2.46
CA THR A 64 -2.93 -11.80 -3.56
C THR A 64 -2.15 -10.89 -4.52
N GLU A 65 -0.98 -10.38 -4.09
CA GLU A 65 0.00 -9.70 -4.94
C GLU A 65 0.91 -10.70 -5.68
N GLY A 66 0.51 -11.97 -5.79
CA GLY A 66 1.32 -13.05 -6.37
C GLY A 66 1.75 -12.80 -7.82
N SER A 67 1.07 -11.90 -8.55
CA SER A 67 1.40 -11.57 -9.95
C SER A 67 2.19 -10.26 -10.13
N GLN A 68 2.06 -9.27 -9.25
CA GLN A 68 2.72 -7.97 -9.45
C GLN A 68 4.15 -7.92 -8.91
N ASN A 69 4.50 -8.74 -7.91
CA ASN A 69 5.82 -8.71 -7.32
C ASN A 69 6.93 -9.22 -8.25
N GLU A 70 6.64 -10.18 -9.13
CA GLU A 70 7.67 -10.79 -10.00
C GLU A 70 8.34 -9.75 -10.93
N CYS A 71 7.56 -8.84 -11.52
CA CYS A 71 8.10 -7.77 -12.36
C CYS A 71 9.00 -6.79 -11.59
N PHE A 72 8.73 -6.59 -10.29
CA PHE A 72 9.54 -5.71 -9.46
C PHE A 72 10.83 -6.38 -8.95
N GLU A 73 10.85 -7.70 -8.76
CA GLU A 73 12.07 -8.42 -8.38
C GLU A 73 13.17 -8.27 -9.44
N GLU A 74 12.81 -8.32 -10.72
CA GLU A 74 13.75 -8.06 -11.81
C GLU A 74 14.28 -6.63 -11.80
N LEU A 75 13.41 -5.64 -11.58
CA LEU A 75 13.79 -4.22 -11.50
C LEU A 75 14.88 -3.96 -10.46
N TRP A 76 14.85 -4.64 -9.31
CA TRP A 76 15.86 -4.48 -8.26
C TRP A 76 17.19 -5.18 -8.55
N LYS A 77 17.21 -6.13 -9.49
CA LYS A 77 18.41 -6.84 -9.95
C LYS A 77 19.18 -6.07 -11.03
N ILE A 78 18.55 -5.10 -11.70
CA ILE A 78 19.19 -4.28 -12.74
C ILE A 78 20.33 -3.45 -12.13
N LYS A 79 21.50 -3.47 -12.76
CA LYS A 79 22.70 -2.69 -12.35
C LYS A 79 22.59 -1.21 -12.74
N ILE A 80 21.61 -0.51 -12.18
CA ILE A 80 21.39 0.93 -12.34
C ILE A 80 21.45 1.65 -10.99
N PRO A 81 21.67 2.99 -10.96
CA PRO A 81 21.60 3.75 -9.72
C PRO A 81 20.24 3.57 -9.03
N ARG A 82 20.25 3.36 -7.70
CA ARG A 82 19.04 3.04 -6.92
C ARG A 82 17.90 4.06 -7.09
N LYS A 83 18.24 5.33 -7.27
CA LYS A 83 17.27 6.40 -7.55
C LYS A 83 16.44 6.14 -8.82
N ILE A 84 17.04 5.52 -9.84
CA ILE A 84 16.38 5.18 -11.09
C ILE A 84 15.46 3.98 -10.89
N SER A 85 15.89 2.94 -10.17
CA SER A 85 15.03 1.81 -9.81
C SER A 85 13.78 2.28 -9.04
N VAL A 86 13.95 3.18 -8.06
CA VAL A 86 12.82 3.76 -7.32
C VAL A 86 11.89 4.56 -8.25
N PHE A 87 12.45 5.32 -9.17
CA PHE A 87 11.68 6.08 -10.15
C PHE A 87 10.84 5.16 -11.04
N VAL A 88 11.44 4.12 -11.63
CA VAL A 88 10.74 3.15 -12.49
C VAL A 88 9.69 2.37 -11.69
N TRP A 89 9.98 1.98 -10.45
CA TRP A 89 9.01 1.33 -9.58
C TRP A 89 7.79 2.23 -9.32
N ARG A 90 8.00 3.53 -9.10
CA ARG A 90 6.90 4.50 -8.96
C ARG A 90 6.14 4.69 -10.27
N LEU A 91 6.84 4.71 -11.41
CA LEU A 91 6.23 4.81 -12.74
C LEU A 91 5.29 3.64 -13.01
N LEU A 92 5.78 2.41 -12.83
CA LEU A 92 5.03 1.17 -13.07
C LEU A 92 3.80 1.01 -12.16
N ARG A 93 3.80 1.63 -10.97
CA ARG A 93 2.66 1.63 -10.05
C ARG A 93 1.72 2.83 -10.22
N ASP A 94 1.95 3.68 -11.22
CA ASP A 94 1.27 4.96 -11.41
C ASP A 94 1.27 5.81 -10.12
N ARG A 95 2.45 5.94 -9.49
CA ARG A 95 2.64 6.66 -8.22
C ARG A 95 3.52 7.91 -8.34
N LEU A 96 3.88 8.30 -9.56
CA LEU A 96 4.57 9.56 -9.80
C LEU A 96 3.68 10.76 -9.45
N LEU A 97 4.31 11.92 -9.25
CA LEU A 97 3.62 13.18 -8.88
C LEU A 97 3.10 13.90 -10.13
N THR A 98 2.43 13.17 -11.02
CA THR A 98 1.73 13.77 -12.17
C THR A 98 0.53 14.56 -11.68
N ARG A 99 0.06 15.55 -12.45
CA ARG A 99 -1.13 16.36 -12.07
C ARG A 99 -2.37 15.50 -11.80
N THR A 100 -2.60 14.50 -12.64
CA THR A 100 -3.69 13.52 -12.45
C THR A 100 -3.55 12.76 -11.13
N ASN A 101 -2.34 12.30 -10.78
CA ASN A 101 -2.09 11.61 -9.51
C ASN A 101 -2.15 12.53 -8.29
N LEU A 102 -1.79 13.80 -8.42
CA LEU A 102 -1.96 14.80 -7.38
C LEU A 102 -3.45 15.07 -7.12
N GLN A 103 -4.25 15.23 -8.17
CA GLN A 103 -5.69 15.41 -8.06
C GLN A 103 -6.37 14.21 -7.40
N ARG A 104 -5.99 12.97 -7.76
CA ARG A 104 -6.48 11.75 -7.08
C ARG A 104 -6.18 11.75 -5.58
N ARG A 105 -5.11 12.41 -5.15
CA ARG A 105 -4.72 12.60 -3.73
C ARG A 105 -5.38 13.82 -3.09
N GLN A 106 -6.41 14.38 -3.70
CA GLN A 106 -7.16 15.56 -3.20
C GLN A 106 -6.30 16.83 -3.13
N VAL A 107 -5.20 16.90 -3.89
CA VAL A 107 -4.45 18.15 -4.07
C VAL A 107 -5.18 18.99 -5.13
N GLN A 108 -5.45 20.25 -4.81
CA GLN A 108 -6.13 21.17 -5.72
C GLN A 108 -5.21 21.54 -6.88
N ILE A 109 -5.55 21.06 -8.08
CA ILE A 109 -4.85 21.35 -9.33
C ILE A 109 -5.87 21.92 -10.31
N ASN A 110 -5.69 23.18 -10.69
CA ASN A 110 -6.64 23.90 -11.56
C ASN A 110 -6.52 23.51 -13.04
N ASP A 111 -5.34 23.08 -13.45
CA ASP A 111 -5.03 22.71 -14.83
C ASP A 111 -4.28 21.37 -14.82
N LEU A 112 -4.94 20.34 -15.36
CA LEU A 112 -4.39 19.00 -15.47
C LEU A 112 -3.54 18.82 -16.74
N SER A 113 -3.50 19.79 -17.64
CA SER A 113 -2.83 19.66 -18.93
C SER A 113 -1.34 19.36 -18.80
N CYS A 114 -0.81 18.59 -19.75
CA CYS A 114 0.61 18.24 -19.82
C CYS A 114 1.46 19.51 -19.99
N PRO A 115 2.57 19.63 -19.25
CA PRO A 115 3.38 20.86 -19.26
C PRO A 115 4.09 21.06 -20.60
N PHE A 116 4.28 19.99 -21.37
CA PHE A 116 4.94 20.00 -22.67
C PHE A 116 3.96 20.13 -23.83
N TYR A 117 2.74 19.59 -23.68
CA TYR A 117 1.72 19.53 -24.71
C TYR A 117 0.35 19.77 -24.07
N LYS A 118 -0.05 21.05 -23.99
CA LYS A 118 -1.20 21.54 -23.20
C LYS A 118 -2.60 21.03 -23.62
N SER A 119 -2.70 20.06 -24.52
CA SER A 119 -3.98 19.56 -25.04
C SER A 119 -4.38 18.19 -24.51
N MET A 120 -3.54 17.53 -23.72
CA MET A 120 -3.87 16.27 -23.02
C MET A 120 -3.54 16.41 -21.54
N GLU A 121 -4.18 15.62 -20.68
CA GLU A 121 -3.86 15.59 -19.26
C GLU A 121 -2.47 14.99 -18.98
N GLU A 122 -1.83 15.45 -17.91
CA GLU A 122 -0.57 14.93 -17.43
C GLU A 122 -0.82 13.67 -16.58
N ASP A 123 -0.83 12.52 -17.24
CA ASP A 123 -0.67 11.22 -16.62
C ASP A 123 0.71 10.60 -16.94
N SER A 124 1.02 9.50 -16.26
CA SER A 124 2.32 8.82 -16.41
C SER A 124 2.54 8.28 -17.83
N ALA A 125 1.51 7.79 -18.51
CA ALA A 125 1.63 7.21 -19.84
C ALA A 125 1.85 8.31 -20.89
N HIS A 126 1.04 9.37 -20.85
CA HIS A 126 1.22 10.53 -21.70
C HIS A 126 2.58 11.18 -21.48
N LEU A 127 2.96 11.45 -20.23
CA LEU A 127 4.19 12.18 -19.91
C LEU A 127 5.45 11.44 -20.38
N PHE A 128 5.47 10.10 -20.36
CA PHE A 128 6.67 9.34 -20.70
C PHE A 128 6.62 8.62 -22.04
N ILE A 129 5.44 8.39 -22.63
CA ILE A 129 5.28 7.62 -23.86
C ILE A 129 4.62 8.48 -24.94
N HIS A 130 3.36 8.89 -24.74
CA HIS A 130 2.55 9.45 -25.83
C HIS A 130 2.74 10.96 -26.07
N CYS A 131 3.50 11.66 -25.23
CA CYS A 131 3.73 13.09 -25.41
C CYS A 131 4.57 13.34 -26.67
N ASN A 132 4.05 14.18 -27.58
CA ASN A 132 4.72 14.58 -28.82
C ASN A 132 6.12 15.19 -28.62
N LYS A 133 6.39 15.75 -27.42
CA LYS A 133 7.72 16.29 -27.07
C LYS A 133 8.69 15.24 -26.57
N ILE A 134 8.20 14.07 -26.14
CA ILE A 134 8.98 13.00 -25.53
C ILE A 134 9.23 11.86 -26.53
N GLN A 135 8.28 11.58 -27.43
CA GLN A 135 8.45 10.56 -28.49
C GLN A 135 9.78 10.69 -29.26
N PRO A 136 10.25 11.88 -29.68
CA PRO A 136 11.55 12.01 -30.37
C PRO A 136 12.74 11.48 -29.58
N ILE A 137 12.74 11.63 -28.24
CA ILE A 137 13.82 11.15 -27.37
C ILE A 137 13.87 9.63 -27.38
N TRP A 138 12.72 8.96 -27.40
CA TRP A 138 12.64 7.52 -27.50
C TRP A 138 13.12 7.01 -28.85
N TRP A 139 12.74 7.69 -29.94
CA TRP A 139 13.22 7.34 -31.28
C TRP A 139 14.74 7.44 -31.39
N GLU A 140 15.31 8.52 -30.86
CA GLU A 140 16.77 8.70 -30.81
C GLU A 140 17.44 7.61 -29.94
N SER A 141 16.90 7.34 -28.76
CA SER A 141 17.43 6.30 -27.86
C SER A 141 17.38 4.89 -28.48
N LEU A 142 16.29 4.54 -29.16
CA LEU A 142 16.14 3.26 -29.86
C LEU A 142 17.11 3.15 -31.05
N SER A 143 17.36 4.27 -31.75
CA SER A 143 18.35 4.32 -32.83
C SER A 143 19.76 3.98 -32.34
N TRP A 144 20.16 4.45 -31.15
CA TRP A 144 21.46 4.13 -30.54
C TRP A 144 21.60 2.65 -30.19
N LEU A 145 20.48 1.99 -29.90
CA LEU A 145 20.42 0.56 -29.60
C LEU A 145 20.20 -0.30 -30.85
N ASN A 146 20.09 0.30 -32.03
CA ASN A 146 19.77 -0.36 -33.30
C ASN A 146 18.49 -1.22 -33.22
N ILE A 147 17.50 -0.76 -32.43
CA ILE A 147 16.20 -1.42 -32.27
C ILE A 147 15.23 -0.78 -33.25
N GLN A 148 14.70 -1.57 -34.19
CA GLN A 148 13.62 -1.15 -35.07
C GLN A 148 12.29 -1.65 -34.52
N GLY A 149 11.37 -0.72 -34.24
CA GLY A 149 10.05 -1.05 -33.70
C GLY A 149 9.10 0.15 -33.79
N VAL A 150 7.81 -0.10 -33.61
CA VAL A 150 6.79 0.95 -33.52
C VAL A 150 6.68 1.35 -32.05
N PHE A 151 6.89 2.63 -31.76
CA PHE A 151 6.61 3.20 -30.45
C PHE A 151 5.09 3.41 -30.31
N PRO A 152 4.48 3.06 -29.16
CA PRO A 152 3.04 3.19 -28.94
C PRO A 152 2.48 4.61 -29.06
#